data_AF-A0A418AY24-F1
#
_entry.id   AF-A0A418AY24-F1
#
_cell.length_a   1.000
_cell.length_b   1.000
_cell.length_c   1.000
_cell.angle_alpha   90.00
_cell.angle_beta   90.00
_cell.angle_gamma   90.00
#
_symmetry.space_group_name_H-M   'P 1'
#
loop_
_entity.id
_entity.type
_entity.pdbx_description
1 polymer ?
#
loop_
_entity_poly.entity_id
_entity_poly.type
_entity_poly.pdbx_seq_one_letter_code
_entity_poly.pdbx_strand_id
1 'polypeptide(L)'
;MPHTLMISKFAIMTSGKVAATVAAGAALRVGLFVTGLDAFTQDRLEYVTPLNSYQRLQEGHFLYKACNAPYAGDSFHQPPLVLALYNLLESFTAFNTSLRVCWIGCTIAVDVLIALGFASLCRFLVPAILLLSIATYLSVYPVVLSVPVLLLVHHARSSMSRPSISTSMYLPLPRVAFSLVLFASCLGGLTGLSYVFMGRSWSFVESTYVWLHRYPDLTPNIGIFWYFFMELFDRFQPYFLFLLHVHPYVYIAPLYIRLRYDNGPLFIAHPLDHRVARDRWCMNNKFVLATGLVVASVLMPVMGFLWLYPGSGNANFFYNQTIVFQFFYLRVVGQFLAATMRRDKQLDEYVKLH
;
A
#
# COMPACT_ATOMS: atom_id res chain seq x y z
N MET A 1 0.30 -20.84 -35.00
CA MET A 1 1.26 -19.73 -35.16
C MET A 1 0.68 -18.30 -35.06
N PRO A 2 -0.63 -18.01 -35.20
CA PRO A 2 -1.13 -16.63 -35.01
C PRO A 2 -1.30 -16.21 -33.53
N HIS A 3 -1.56 -17.14 -32.61
CA HIS A 3 -1.70 -16.86 -31.18
C HIS A 3 -0.41 -16.31 -30.52
N THR A 4 0.76 -16.86 -30.86
CA THR A 4 2.05 -16.42 -30.29
C THR A 4 2.44 -15.02 -30.74
N LEU A 5 2.07 -14.63 -31.96
CA LEU A 5 2.35 -13.31 -32.54
C LEU A 5 1.38 -12.25 -32.00
N MET A 6 0.12 -12.60 -31.73
CA MET A 6 -0.81 -11.74 -31.00
C MET A 6 -0.34 -11.49 -29.57
N ILE A 7 0.06 -12.52 -28.83
CA ILE A 7 0.50 -12.41 -27.42
C ILE A 7 1.77 -11.54 -27.31
N SER A 8 2.71 -11.68 -28.26
CA SER A 8 3.91 -10.82 -28.35
C SER A 8 3.56 -9.35 -28.59
N LYS A 9 2.71 -9.05 -29.59
CA LYS A 9 2.23 -7.67 -29.84
C LYS A 9 1.44 -7.10 -28.66
N PHE A 10 0.70 -7.94 -27.93
CA PHE A 10 -0.07 -7.57 -26.74
C PHE A 10 0.83 -7.26 -25.53
N ALA A 11 1.88 -8.06 -25.32
CA ALA A 11 2.87 -7.83 -24.27
C ALA A 11 3.63 -6.51 -24.47
N ILE A 12 3.86 -6.12 -25.73
CA ILE A 12 4.53 -4.87 -26.12
C ILE A 12 3.56 -3.67 -26.01
N MET A 13 2.31 -3.78 -26.46
CA MET A 13 1.28 -2.72 -26.34
C MET A 13 0.86 -2.43 -24.89
N THR A 14 0.81 -3.44 -24.03
CA THR A 14 0.52 -3.26 -22.59
C THR A 14 1.69 -2.59 -21.86
N SER A 15 2.93 -2.82 -22.31
CA SER A 15 4.13 -2.21 -21.73
C SER A 15 4.15 -0.68 -21.90
N GLY A 16 3.78 -0.17 -23.09
CA GLY A 16 3.81 1.27 -23.36
C GLY A 16 2.81 2.08 -22.53
N LYS A 17 1.59 1.57 -22.34
CA LYS A 17 0.57 2.23 -21.50
C LYS A 17 0.93 2.19 -20.02
N VAL A 18 1.45 1.05 -19.54
CA VAL A 18 1.94 0.92 -18.16
C VAL A 18 3.08 1.91 -17.91
N ALA A 19 4.07 1.95 -18.81
CA ALA A 19 5.18 2.90 -18.72
C ALA A 19 4.69 4.35 -18.71
N ALA A 20 3.73 4.71 -19.57
CA ALA A 20 3.13 6.04 -19.56
C ALA A 20 2.41 6.38 -18.25
N THR A 21 1.65 5.44 -17.67
CA THR A 21 0.98 5.66 -16.38
C THR A 21 1.96 5.79 -15.21
N VAL A 22 3.02 4.98 -15.20
CA VAL A 22 4.08 5.06 -14.18
C VAL A 22 4.85 6.37 -14.32
N ALA A 23 5.17 6.79 -15.54
CA ALA A 23 5.80 8.07 -15.81
C ALA A 23 4.92 9.26 -15.40
N ALA A 24 3.62 9.22 -15.70
CA ALA A 24 2.67 10.24 -15.27
C ALA A 24 2.57 10.32 -13.73
N GLY A 25 2.55 9.17 -13.04
CA GLY A 25 2.56 9.11 -11.57
C GLY A 25 3.86 9.68 -10.98
N ALA A 26 5.01 9.34 -11.56
CA ALA A 26 6.31 9.88 -11.15
C ALA A 26 6.38 11.39 -11.39
N ALA A 27 5.91 11.88 -12.54
CA ALA A 27 5.86 13.31 -12.85
C ALA A 27 4.93 14.07 -11.89
N LEU A 28 3.77 13.50 -11.55
CA LEU A 28 2.87 14.06 -10.54
C LEU A 28 3.55 14.15 -9.17
N ARG A 29 4.23 13.08 -8.72
CA ARG A 29 5.00 13.08 -7.48
C ARG A 29 6.05 14.19 -7.48
N VAL A 30 6.86 14.29 -8.53
CA VAL A 30 7.86 15.36 -8.67
C VAL A 30 7.19 16.74 -8.59
N GLY A 31 6.09 16.95 -9.32
CA GLY A 31 5.33 18.20 -9.27
C GLY A 31 4.88 18.58 -7.86
N LEU A 32 4.34 17.63 -7.09
CA LEU A 32 3.92 17.85 -5.70
C LEU A 32 5.07 18.17 -4.75
N PHE A 33 6.27 17.63 -4.98
CA PHE A 33 7.45 17.97 -4.18
C PHE A 33 8.02 19.34 -4.55
N VAL A 34 7.96 19.72 -5.84
CA VAL A 34 8.40 21.05 -6.31
C VAL A 34 7.54 22.15 -5.71
N THR A 35 6.24 21.91 -5.46
CA THR A 35 5.37 22.88 -4.79
C THR A 35 5.64 23.01 -3.29
N GLY A 36 6.54 22.21 -2.70
CA GLY A 36 6.86 22.23 -1.27
C GLY A 36 5.76 21.63 -0.39
N LEU A 37 4.90 20.79 -0.96
CA LEU A 37 3.80 20.15 -0.21
C LEU A 37 4.32 19.31 0.95
N ASP A 38 5.49 18.69 0.81
CA ASP A 38 6.13 17.90 1.85
C ASP A 38 6.39 18.72 3.11
N ALA A 39 6.93 19.93 2.98
CA ALA A 39 7.16 20.83 4.11
C ALA A 39 5.84 21.23 4.79
N PHE A 40 4.79 21.51 4.01
CA PHE A 40 3.47 21.82 4.54
C PHE A 40 2.85 20.65 5.33
N THR A 41 3.04 19.41 4.84
CA THR A 41 2.47 18.22 5.49
C THR A 41 3.25 17.72 6.70
N GLN A 42 4.53 18.08 6.84
CA GLN A 42 5.39 17.58 7.92
C GLN A 42 4.99 18.09 9.32
N ASP A 43 4.36 19.25 9.42
CA ASP A 43 3.94 19.84 10.69
C ASP A 43 2.47 19.49 11.07
N ARG A 44 1.83 18.66 10.25
CA ARG A 44 0.41 18.32 10.33
C ARG A 44 0.21 16.93 10.92
N LEU A 45 -0.24 16.87 12.16
CA LEU A 45 -0.56 15.62 12.87
C LEU A 45 -1.58 14.77 12.09
N GLU A 46 -2.41 15.39 11.25
CA GLU A 46 -3.39 14.69 10.43
C GLU A 46 -2.76 13.67 9.47
N TYR A 47 -1.57 13.99 8.94
CA TYR A 47 -0.86 13.21 7.92
C TYR A 47 0.39 12.51 8.46
N VAL A 48 0.92 12.99 9.58
CA VAL A 48 2.17 12.53 10.17
C VAL A 48 1.86 11.61 11.34
N THR A 49 2.33 10.37 11.20
CA THR A 49 2.29 9.32 12.19
C THR A 49 3.72 8.94 12.58
N PRO A 50 3.92 8.25 13.72
CA PRO A 50 5.25 7.77 14.09
C PRO A 50 5.91 6.85 13.04
N LEU A 51 5.12 6.22 12.16
CA LEU A 51 5.60 5.32 11.11
C LEU A 51 6.03 6.02 9.81
N ASN A 52 5.65 7.28 9.57
CA ASN A 52 5.98 8.01 8.35
C ASN A 52 6.58 9.42 8.59
N SER A 53 6.81 9.80 9.84
CA SER A 53 7.39 11.09 10.20
C SER A 53 8.83 11.26 9.70
N TYR A 54 9.06 12.30 8.90
CA TYR A 54 10.40 12.67 8.42
C TYR A 54 11.29 13.21 9.56
N GLN A 55 10.72 14.01 10.47
CA GLN A 55 11.45 14.56 11.61
C GLN A 55 11.96 13.46 12.54
N ARG A 56 11.12 12.45 12.84
CA ARG A 56 11.54 11.28 13.64
C ARG A 56 12.63 10.46 12.96
N LEU A 57 12.62 10.38 11.62
CA LEU A 57 13.70 9.74 10.86
C LEU A 57 15.02 10.52 10.97
N GLN A 58 14.97 11.86 10.89
CA GLN A 58 16.14 12.72 11.09
C GLN A 58 16.70 12.58 12.51
N GLU A 59 15.83 12.52 13.51
CA GLU A 59 16.23 12.33 14.91
C GLU A 59 16.82 10.93 15.16
N GLY A 60 16.18 9.88 14.62
CA GLY A 60 16.71 8.51 14.67
C GLY A 60 18.09 8.40 14.01
N HIS A 61 18.30 9.10 12.90
CA HIS A 61 19.60 9.21 12.22
C HIS A 61 20.64 9.96 13.06
N PHE A 62 20.27 11.07 13.68
CA PHE A 62 21.13 11.82 14.59
C PHE A 62 21.56 10.97 15.80
N LEU A 63 20.62 10.24 16.42
CA LEU A 63 20.92 9.33 17.54
C LEU A 63 21.85 8.20 17.11
N TYR A 64 21.59 7.59 15.96
CA TYR A 64 22.43 6.52 15.41
C TYR A 64 23.88 6.99 15.21
N LYS A 65 24.08 8.18 14.64
CA LYS A 65 25.41 8.78 14.46
C LYS A 65 26.13 9.09 15.77
N ALA A 66 25.38 9.43 16.82
CA ALA A 66 25.92 9.67 18.15
C ALA A 66 26.24 8.37 18.91
N CYS A 67 26.16 7.20 18.26
CA CYS A 67 26.28 5.88 18.87
C CYS A 67 25.24 5.60 19.97
N ASN A 68 24.11 6.31 19.92
CA ASN A 68 22.97 6.08 20.80
C ASN A 68 21.98 5.15 20.10
N ALA A 69 21.37 4.24 20.85
CA ALA A 69 20.38 3.30 20.32
C ALA A 69 19.11 4.06 19.87
N PRO A 70 18.76 4.08 18.57
CA PRO A 70 17.61 4.85 18.08
C PRO A 70 16.26 4.41 18.66
N TYR A 71 16.17 3.14 19.05
CA TYR A 71 14.97 2.49 19.59
C TYR A 71 14.96 2.37 21.12
N ALA A 72 15.90 2.99 21.84
CA ALA A 72 15.93 2.93 23.30
C ALA A 72 14.81 3.76 23.96
N GLY A 73 14.16 4.65 23.21
CA GLY A 73 13.00 5.43 23.64
C GLY A 73 11.90 5.43 22.57
N ASP A 74 10.89 6.27 22.79
CA ASP A 74 9.70 6.38 21.92
C ASP A 74 9.88 7.40 20.77
N SER A 75 11.13 7.71 20.40
CA SER A 75 11.44 8.70 19.37
C SER A 75 11.31 8.12 17.96
N PHE A 76 11.70 6.85 17.74
CA PHE A 76 11.83 6.25 16.41
C PHE A 76 11.10 4.90 16.27
N HIS A 77 10.21 4.80 15.29
CA HIS A 77 9.35 3.62 15.05
C HIS A 77 9.39 3.10 13.60
N GLN A 78 10.29 3.59 12.75
CA GLN A 78 10.41 3.11 11.38
C GLN A 78 11.38 1.91 11.30
N PRO A 79 11.25 1.02 10.31
CA PRO A 79 12.12 -0.15 10.19
C PRO A 79 13.61 0.20 10.02
N PRO A 80 14.55 -0.59 10.57
CA PRO A 80 15.99 -0.30 10.49
C PRO A 80 16.55 -0.14 9.07
N LEU A 81 16.01 -0.85 8.07
CA LEU A 81 16.49 -0.70 6.69
C LEU A 81 16.11 0.66 6.09
N VAL A 82 15.07 1.33 6.58
CA VAL A 82 14.73 2.71 6.20
C VAL A 82 15.79 3.67 6.74
N LEU A 83 16.21 3.47 7.98
CA LEU A 83 17.33 4.21 8.59
C LEU A 83 18.66 3.93 7.87
N ALA A 84 18.93 2.67 7.51
CA ALA A 84 20.12 2.30 6.73
C ALA A 84 20.14 2.99 5.35
N LEU A 85 18.99 3.04 4.68
CA LEU A 85 18.83 3.74 3.41
C LEU A 85 19.06 5.25 3.58
N TYR A 86 18.54 5.86 4.65
CA TYR A 86 18.76 7.28 4.94
C TYR A 86 20.24 7.60 5.16
N ASN A 87 20.95 6.77 5.94
CA ASN A 87 22.40 6.85 6.14
C ASN A 87 23.18 6.74 4.80
N LEU A 88 22.77 5.80 3.94
CA LEU A 88 23.37 5.62 2.62
C LEU A 88 23.16 6.86 1.75
N LEU A 89 21.95 7.43 1.75
CA LEU A 89 21.62 8.64 0.98
C LEU A 89 22.38 9.87 1.44
N GLU A 90 22.65 9.97 2.74
CA GLU A 90 23.52 11.03 3.27
C GLU A 90 24.96 10.90 2.75
N SER A 91 25.45 9.69 2.50
CA SER A 91 26.79 9.53 1.90
C SER A 91 26.87 10.13 0.49
N PHE A 92 25.73 10.23 -0.22
CA PHE A 92 25.64 10.88 -1.53
C PHE A 92 25.57 12.41 -1.46
N THR A 93 25.37 13.03 -0.29
CA THR A 93 25.41 14.50 -0.17
C THR A 93 26.82 15.05 -0.39
N ALA A 94 27.84 14.20 -0.39
CA ALA A 94 29.19 14.52 -0.84
C ALA A 94 29.23 15.08 -2.28
N PHE A 95 28.23 14.77 -3.11
CA PHE A 95 28.09 15.28 -4.48
C PHE A 95 27.31 16.60 -4.59
N ASN A 96 27.25 17.38 -3.50
CA ASN A 96 26.59 18.70 -3.43
C ASN A 96 25.07 18.65 -3.70
N THR A 97 24.45 17.48 -3.55
CA THR A 97 23.01 17.30 -3.58
C THR A 97 22.45 17.33 -2.17
N SER A 98 21.30 17.99 -1.97
CA SER A 98 20.66 18.03 -0.64
C SER A 98 20.07 16.67 -0.26
N LEU A 99 20.20 16.29 1.01
CA LEU A 99 19.66 15.03 1.54
C LEU A 99 18.15 14.91 1.32
N ARG A 100 17.41 16.02 1.39
CA ARG A 100 15.98 16.09 1.09
C ARG A 100 15.68 15.64 -0.34
N VAL A 101 16.44 16.12 -1.33
CA VAL A 101 16.25 15.75 -2.74
C VAL A 101 16.60 14.29 -2.97
N CYS A 102 17.68 13.80 -2.37
CA CYS A 102 18.05 12.38 -2.43
C CYS A 102 16.96 11.47 -1.82
N TRP A 103 16.41 11.86 -0.67
CA TRP A 103 15.31 11.15 -0.02
C TRP A 103 14.06 11.11 -0.90
N ILE A 104 13.63 12.27 -1.40
CA ILE A 104 12.47 12.37 -2.29
C ILE A 104 12.67 11.50 -3.55
N GLY A 105 13.83 11.62 -4.21
CA GLY A 105 14.16 10.80 -5.38
C GLY A 105 14.11 9.30 -5.08
N CYS A 106 14.59 8.87 -3.91
CA CYS A 106 14.53 7.49 -3.49
C CYS A 106 13.08 7.01 -3.25
N THR A 107 12.24 7.81 -2.61
CA THR A 107 10.82 7.45 -2.41
C THR A 107 10.06 7.32 -3.74
N ILE A 108 10.34 8.20 -4.72
CA ILE A 108 9.77 8.10 -6.06
C ILE A 108 10.27 6.84 -6.77
N ALA A 109 11.56 6.51 -6.63
CA ALA A 109 12.11 5.28 -7.21
C ALA A 109 11.45 4.03 -6.60
N VAL A 110 11.22 4.01 -5.29
CA VAL A 110 10.48 2.94 -4.60
C VAL A 110 9.05 2.85 -5.12
N ASP A 111 8.34 3.96 -5.26
CA ASP A 111 6.98 3.99 -5.83
C ASP A 111 6.95 3.41 -7.26
N VAL A 112 7.93 3.78 -8.10
CA VAL A 112 8.06 3.28 -9.48
C VAL A 112 8.36 1.78 -9.48
N LEU A 113 9.26 1.30 -8.62
CA LEU A 113 9.57 -0.12 -8.49
C LEU A 113 8.35 -0.92 -8.03
N ILE A 114 7.59 -0.40 -7.07
CA ILE A 114 6.35 -1.01 -6.61
C ILE A 114 5.32 -1.05 -7.75
N ALA A 115 5.16 0.04 -8.51
CA ALA A 115 4.20 0.10 -9.61
C ALA A 115 4.55 -0.86 -10.77
N LEU A 116 5.83 -0.91 -11.18
CA LEU A 116 6.33 -1.89 -12.16
C LEU A 116 6.21 -3.32 -11.63
N GLY A 117 6.41 -3.47 -10.33
CA GLY A 117 6.15 -4.67 -9.57
C GLY A 117 4.72 -5.18 -9.67
N PHE A 118 3.74 -4.32 -9.41
CA PHE A 118 2.31 -4.60 -9.59
C PHE A 118 1.96 -4.90 -11.05
N ALA A 119 2.57 -4.23 -12.03
CA ALA A 119 2.37 -4.54 -13.44
C ALA A 119 2.95 -5.90 -13.85
N SER A 120 4.04 -6.33 -13.22
CA SER A 120 4.72 -7.62 -13.47
C SER A 120 4.20 -8.78 -12.60
N LEU A 121 3.35 -8.48 -11.62
CA LEU A 121 2.83 -9.41 -10.62
C LEU A 121 2.06 -10.58 -11.24
N CYS A 122 1.44 -10.37 -12.42
CA CYS A 122 0.76 -11.43 -13.17
C CYS A 122 1.70 -12.29 -14.04
N ARG A 123 2.97 -11.90 -14.18
CA ARG A 123 3.96 -12.54 -15.08
C ARG A 123 5.02 -13.35 -14.35
N PHE A 124 5.54 -12.85 -13.22
CA PHE A 124 6.67 -13.48 -12.51
C PHE A 124 6.41 -13.64 -11.01
N LEU A 125 6.59 -14.88 -10.52
CA LEU A 125 6.33 -15.25 -9.11
C LEU A 125 7.36 -14.67 -8.13
N VAL A 126 8.65 -14.74 -8.46
CA VAL A 126 9.70 -14.30 -7.53
C VAL A 126 9.64 -12.79 -7.27
N PRO A 127 9.54 -11.90 -8.28
CA PRO A 127 9.40 -10.46 -8.04
C PRO A 127 8.14 -10.11 -7.23
N ALA A 128 7.02 -10.78 -7.51
CA ALA A 128 5.77 -10.59 -6.76
C ALA A 128 5.95 -10.89 -5.26
N ILE A 129 6.63 -12.00 -4.95
CA ILE A 129 6.93 -12.39 -3.57
C ILE A 129 7.89 -11.40 -2.91
N LEU A 130 8.98 -11.02 -3.59
CA LEU A 130 9.95 -10.06 -3.06
C LEU A 130 9.30 -8.72 -2.73
N LEU A 131 8.46 -8.20 -3.62
CA LEU A 131 7.76 -6.94 -3.40
C LEU A 131 6.75 -7.02 -2.27
N LEU A 132 6.02 -8.12 -2.17
CA LEU A 132 5.11 -8.35 -1.06
C LEU A 132 5.86 -8.48 0.27
N SER A 133 7.02 -9.15 0.30
CA SER A 133 7.88 -9.24 1.48
C SER A 133 8.44 -7.88 1.89
N ILE A 134 8.89 -7.06 0.92
CA ILE A 134 9.32 -5.68 1.17
C ILE A 134 8.16 -4.83 1.70
N ALA A 135 6.97 -4.92 1.09
CA ALA A 135 5.78 -4.20 1.55
C ALA A 135 5.39 -4.62 2.97
N THR A 136 5.45 -5.92 3.28
CA THR A 136 5.16 -6.48 4.62
C THR A 136 6.21 -6.08 5.66
N TYR A 137 7.46 -5.89 5.23
CA TYR A 137 8.53 -5.40 6.09
C TYR A 137 8.35 -3.90 6.37
N LEU A 138 7.98 -3.09 5.38
CA LEU A 138 7.76 -1.65 5.54
C LEU A 138 6.46 -1.34 6.32
N SER A 139 5.45 -2.19 6.20
CA SER A 139 4.16 -2.08 6.89
C SER A 139 3.62 -3.48 7.16
N VAL A 140 3.00 -3.72 8.33
CA VAL A 140 2.57 -5.07 8.72
C VAL A 140 1.40 -5.60 7.87
N TYR A 141 0.40 -4.76 7.58
CA TYR A 141 -0.90 -5.20 7.03
C TYR A 141 -0.88 -5.80 5.60
N PRO A 142 0.04 -5.43 4.68
CA PRO A 142 0.22 -6.13 3.40
C PRO A 142 0.35 -7.65 3.50
N VAL A 143 0.71 -8.20 4.67
CA VAL A 143 0.71 -9.66 4.92
C VAL A 143 -0.62 -10.34 4.59
N VAL A 144 -1.75 -9.64 4.74
CA VAL A 144 -3.11 -10.11 4.41
C VAL A 144 -3.24 -10.48 2.93
N LEU A 145 -2.46 -9.82 2.07
CA LEU A 145 -2.44 -10.07 0.63
C LEU A 145 -1.57 -11.27 0.23
N SER A 146 -0.82 -11.88 1.15
CA SER A 146 0.06 -13.01 0.84
C SER A 146 -0.67 -14.19 0.22
N VAL A 147 -1.72 -14.68 0.85
CA VAL A 147 -2.47 -15.84 0.36
C VAL A 147 -3.15 -15.55 -0.99
N PRO A 148 -3.92 -14.45 -1.16
CA PRO A 148 -4.60 -14.16 -2.43
C PRO A 148 -3.63 -13.90 -3.59
N VAL A 149 -2.54 -13.15 -3.37
CA VAL A 149 -1.56 -12.84 -4.41
C VAL A 149 -0.83 -14.09 -4.88
N LEU A 150 -0.35 -14.92 -3.95
CA LEU A 150 0.39 -16.14 -4.27
C LEU A 150 -0.47 -17.11 -5.09
N LEU A 151 -1.73 -17.27 -4.69
CA LEU A 151 -2.68 -18.12 -5.39
C LEU A 151 -3.00 -17.60 -6.81
N LEU A 152 -3.14 -16.28 -6.97
CA LEU A 152 -3.35 -15.64 -8.27
C LEU A 152 -2.18 -15.90 -9.22
N VAL A 153 -0.94 -15.76 -8.75
CA VAL A 153 0.23 -16.04 -9.59
C VAL A 153 0.30 -17.50 -10.00
N HIS A 154 -0.01 -18.43 -9.09
CA HIS A 154 -0.03 -19.85 -9.41
C HIS A 154 -1.09 -20.19 -10.46
N HIS A 155 -2.27 -19.58 -10.38
CA HIS A 155 -3.35 -19.76 -11.35
C HIS A 155 -2.97 -19.21 -12.74
N ALA A 156 -2.45 -17.98 -12.80
CA ALA A 156 -1.98 -17.37 -14.06
C ALA A 156 -0.92 -18.23 -14.76
N ARG A 157 0.00 -18.85 -14.00
CA ARG A 157 1.04 -19.75 -14.54
C ARG A 157 0.48 -21.09 -15.02
N SER A 158 -0.52 -21.64 -14.33
CA SER A 158 -1.19 -22.86 -14.80
C SER A 158 -1.98 -22.64 -16.08
N SER A 159 -2.55 -21.45 -16.30
CA SER A 159 -3.24 -21.13 -17.56
C SER A 159 -2.28 -20.95 -18.74
N MET A 160 -1.02 -20.58 -18.50
CA MET A 160 -0.03 -20.33 -19.55
C MET A 160 0.72 -21.60 -19.99
N SER A 161 0.78 -22.61 -19.12
CA SER A 161 1.29 -23.95 -19.42
C SER A 161 0.16 -24.78 -20.04
N ARG A 162 0.27 -25.15 -21.34
CA ARG A 162 -0.65 -25.98 -22.17
C ARG A 162 -1.98 -26.46 -21.54
N PRO A 163 -3.14 -26.27 -22.19
CA PRO A 163 -4.42 -26.77 -21.69
C PRO A 163 -4.47 -28.29 -21.85
N SER A 164 -3.96 -29.06 -20.88
CA SER A 164 -4.28 -30.48 -20.82
C SER A 164 -5.63 -30.64 -20.16
N ILE A 165 -6.55 -31.20 -20.93
CA ILE A 165 -7.90 -31.64 -20.59
C ILE A 165 -7.98 -32.14 -19.14
N SER A 166 -8.90 -31.56 -18.36
CA SER A 166 -9.31 -31.98 -17.02
C SER A 166 -8.24 -31.87 -15.92
N THR A 167 -7.91 -30.66 -15.46
CA THR A 167 -7.41 -30.45 -14.08
C THR A 167 -8.50 -29.81 -13.23
N SER A 168 -9.38 -30.67 -12.76
CA SER A 168 -10.40 -30.39 -11.75
C SER A 168 -9.74 -29.96 -10.42
N MET A 169 -10.15 -28.80 -9.92
CA MET A 169 -10.61 -28.59 -8.54
C MET A 169 -9.71 -28.99 -7.35
N TYR A 170 -8.37 -28.96 -7.44
CA TYR A 170 -7.52 -29.06 -6.24
C TYR A 170 -6.59 -27.85 -6.11
N LEU A 171 -6.57 -27.23 -4.92
CA LEU A 171 -5.54 -26.24 -4.57
C LEU A 171 -4.18 -26.91 -4.77
N PRO A 172 -3.23 -26.33 -5.52
CA PRO A 172 -1.88 -26.88 -5.62
C PRO A 172 -1.12 -26.58 -4.32
N LEU A 173 -1.53 -27.23 -3.22
CA LEU A 173 -0.96 -27.15 -1.88
C LEU A 173 0.58 -27.11 -1.86
N PRO A 174 1.32 -27.97 -2.60
CA PRO A 174 2.79 -27.92 -2.58
C PRO A 174 3.37 -26.64 -3.20
N ARG A 175 2.72 -26.08 -4.22
CA ARG A 175 3.18 -24.83 -4.87
C ARG A 175 2.93 -23.63 -3.98
N VAL A 176 1.75 -23.59 -3.35
CA VAL A 176 1.37 -22.55 -2.38
C VAL A 176 2.29 -22.61 -1.17
N ALA A 177 2.54 -23.79 -0.62
CA ALA A 177 3.48 -23.99 0.47
C ALA A 177 4.88 -23.50 0.10
N PHE A 178 5.40 -23.85 -1.07
CA PHE A 178 6.69 -23.32 -1.54
C PHE A 178 6.72 -21.80 -1.61
N SER A 179 5.65 -21.18 -2.13
CA SER A 179 5.56 -19.72 -2.24
C SER A 179 5.47 -19.01 -0.89
N LEU A 180 4.78 -19.61 0.09
CA LEU A 180 4.72 -19.12 1.46
C LEU A 180 6.07 -19.25 2.17
N VAL A 181 6.80 -20.36 1.94
CA VAL A 181 8.16 -20.55 2.45
C VAL A 181 9.10 -19.51 1.86
N LEU A 182 9.01 -19.24 0.54
CA LEU A 182 9.82 -18.21 -0.11
C LEU A 182 9.49 -16.80 0.39
N PHE A 183 8.21 -16.50 0.63
CA PHE A 183 7.79 -15.25 1.25
C PHE A 183 8.35 -15.09 2.67
N ALA A 184 8.22 -16.14 3.49
CA ALA A 184 8.73 -16.16 4.86
C ALA A 184 10.26 -16.08 4.90
N SER A 185 10.97 -16.72 3.97
CA SER A 185 12.44 -16.64 3.90
C SER A 185 12.92 -15.26 3.45
N CYS A 186 12.23 -14.61 2.51
CA CYS A 186 12.55 -13.24 2.10
C CYS A 186 12.28 -12.24 3.24
N LEU A 187 11.12 -12.34 3.91
CA LEU A 187 10.79 -11.51 5.06
C LEU A 187 11.80 -11.73 6.20
N GLY A 188 12.12 -12.99 6.50
CA GLY A 188 13.14 -13.39 7.46
C GLY A 188 14.51 -12.80 7.11
N GLY A 189 14.89 -12.82 5.83
CA GLY A 189 16.11 -12.19 5.33
C GLY A 189 16.15 -10.68 5.59
N LEU A 190 15.07 -9.94 5.30
CA LEU A 190 14.97 -8.50 5.58
C LEU A 190 15.06 -8.20 7.08
N THR A 191 14.38 -8.99 7.92
CA THR A 191 14.49 -8.86 9.38
C THR A 191 15.87 -9.23 9.90
N GLY A 192 16.54 -10.22 9.30
CA GLY A 192 17.89 -10.62 9.65
C GLY A 192 18.93 -9.56 9.28
N LEU A 193 18.80 -8.93 8.11
CA LEU A 193 19.61 -7.78 7.72
C LEU A 193 19.42 -6.62 8.71
N SER A 194 18.19 -6.38 9.15
CA SER A 194 17.87 -5.36 10.16
C SER A 194 18.53 -5.66 11.50
N TYR A 195 18.49 -6.92 11.94
CA TYR A 195 19.13 -7.38 13.17
C TYR A 195 20.65 -7.18 13.12
N VAL A 196 21.29 -7.52 12.01
CA VAL A 196 22.74 -7.30 11.82
C VAL A 196 23.07 -5.80 11.82
N PHE A 197 22.28 -4.98 11.10
CA PHE A 197 22.47 -3.53 11.05
C PHE A 197 22.32 -2.86 12.42
N MET A 198 21.43 -3.36 13.28
CA MET A 198 21.21 -2.87 14.65
C MET A 198 22.16 -3.47 15.69
N GLY A 199 23.33 -3.96 15.27
CA GLY A 199 24.32 -4.51 16.20
C GLY A 199 23.86 -5.77 16.92
N ARG A 200 23.06 -6.61 16.27
CA ARG A 200 22.48 -7.86 16.81
C ARG A 200 21.51 -7.62 17.97
N SER A 201 20.65 -6.61 17.84
CA SER A 201 19.58 -6.32 18.80
C SER A 201 18.19 -6.45 18.17
N TRP A 202 17.21 -6.94 18.96
CA TRP A 202 15.81 -7.07 18.56
C TRP A 202 14.94 -5.90 19.03
N SER A 203 15.53 -4.85 19.61
CA SER A 203 14.82 -3.68 20.15
C SER A 203 13.94 -2.98 19.11
N PHE A 204 14.34 -3.02 17.84
CA PHE A 204 13.55 -2.48 16.74
C PHE A 204 12.24 -3.24 16.52
N VAL A 205 12.16 -4.53 16.83
CA VAL A 205 10.93 -5.31 16.61
C VAL A 205 9.83 -4.84 17.55
N GLU A 206 10.19 -4.62 18.81
CA GLU A 206 9.25 -4.08 19.79
C GLU A 206 8.81 -2.67 19.41
N SER A 207 9.77 -1.81 19.07
CA SER A 207 9.52 -0.39 18.78
C SER A 207 8.85 -0.14 17.43
N THR A 208 9.00 -1.03 16.44
CA THR A 208 8.44 -0.85 15.08
C THR A 208 7.14 -1.66 14.91
N TYR A 209 7.21 -2.97 15.14
CA TYR A 209 6.13 -3.89 14.77
C TYR A 209 5.17 -4.14 15.93
N VAL A 210 5.69 -4.39 17.15
CA VAL A 210 4.83 -4.61 18.32
C VAL A 210 4.15 -3.31 18.74
N TRP A 211 4.85 -2.18 18.63
CA TRP A 211 4.31 -0.85 18.88
C TRP A 211 3.02 -0.59 18.08
N LEU A 212 3.00 -0.94 16.78
CA LEU A 212 1.80 -0.83 15.95
C LEU A 212 0.61 -1.65 16.50
N HIS A 213 0.87 -2.84 17.04
CA HIS A 213 -0.18 -3.70 17.60
C HIS A 213 -0.69 -3.21 18.96
N ARG A 214 0.17 -2.56 19.76
CA ARG A 214 -0.21 -1.95 21.04
C ARG A 214 -0.99 -0.65 20.85
N TYR A 215 -0.83 0.02 19.71
CA TYR A 215 -1.46 1.30 19.36
C TYR A 215 -1.43 2.31 20.53
N PRO A 216 -0.25 2.61 21.11
CA PRO A 216 -0.16 3.46 22.30
C PRO A 216 -0.37 4.95 21.97
N ASP A 217 -0.17 5.34 20.71
CA ASP A 217 -0.31 6.71 20.26
C ASP A 217 -1.73 6.97 19.75
N LEU A 218 -2.43 7.84 20.47
CA LEU A 218 -3.80 8.28 20.17
C LEU A 218 -3.84 9.68 19.57
N THR A 219 -2.72 10.17 19.04
CA THR A 219 -2.68 11.44 18.33
C THR A 219 -3.67 11.47 17.17
N PRO A 220 -4.35 12.61 16.96
CA PRO A 220 -5.38 12.72 15.95
C PRO A 220 -4.77 12.60 14.56
N ASN A 221 -5.35 11.69 13.76
CA ASN A 221 -4.96 11.43 12.38
C ASN A 221 -6.21 11.24 11.50
N ILE A 222 -6.02 11.09 10.18
CA ILE A 222 -7.11 10.83 9.21
C ILE A 222 -7.85 9.50 9.47
N GLY A 223 -7.24 8.59 10.23
CA GLY A 223 -7.87 7.36 10.67
C GLY A 223 -9.02 7.62 11.65
N ILE A 224 -9.82 6.56 11.86
CA ILE A 224 -10.98 6.60 12.75
C ILE A 224 -10.70 6.01 14.14
N PHE A 225 -9.54 5.36 14.32
CA PHE A 225 -9.28 4.56 15.51
C PHE A 225 -8.79 5.38 16.71
N TRP A 226 -8.03 6.45 16.49
CA TRP A 226 -7.51 7.29 17.58
C TRP A 226 -8.64 7.78 18.50
N TYR A 227 -9.72 8.31 17.91
CA TYR A 227 -10.85 8.85 18.67
C TYR A 227 -11.66 7.74 19.35
N PHE A 228 -11.85 6.61 18.66
CA PHE A 228 -12.50 5.44 19.24
C PHE A 228 -11.77 4.94 20.49
N PHE A 229 -10.43 4.87 20.45
CA PHE A 229 -9.63 4.42 21.59
C PHE A 229 -9.46 5.48 22.68
N MET A 230 -9.57 6.77 22.36
CA MET A 230 -9.63 7.85 23.36
C MET A 230 -10.89 7.80 24.22
N GLU A 231 -12.03 7.44 23.63
CA GLU A 231 -13.32 7.36 24.35
C GLU A 231 -13.54 6.01 25.06
N LEU A 232 -12.75 4.99 24.73
CA LEU A 232 -12.91 3.64 25.25
C LEU A 232 -12.18 3.48 26.59
N PHE A 233 -12.86 2.91 27.59
CA PHE A 233 -12.21 2.57 28.86
C PHE A 233 -11.03 1.61 28.68
N ASP A 234 -9.93 1.86 29.38
CA ASP A 234 -8.68 1.10 29.32
C ASP A 234 -8.88 -0.42 29.43
N ARG A 235 -9.80 -0.86 30.29
CA ARG A 235 -10.11 -2.28 30.49
C ARG A 235 -10.59 -2.99 29.21
N PHE A 236 -11.25 -2.26 28.31
CA PHE A 236 -11.79 -2.82 27.07
C PHE A 236 -10.85 -2.66 25.87
N GLN A 237 -9.79 -1.84 25.98
CA GLN A 237 -8.86 -1.59 24.87
C GLN A 237 -8.26 -2.89 24.29
N PRO A 238 -7.77 -3.87 25.09
CA PRO A 238 -7.20 -5.10 24.53
C PRO A 238 -8.21 -5.92 23.71
N TYR A 239 -9.49 -5.91 24.11
CA TYR A 239 -10.56 -6.62 23.39
C TYR A 239 -10.80 -6.00 22.01
N PHE A 240 -10.93 -4.68 21.94
CA PHE A 240 -11.16 -4.00 20.66
C PHE A 240 -9.92 -3.99 19.77
N LEU A 241 -8.71 -3.88 20.35
CA LEU A 241 -7.46 -4.04 19.60
C LEU A 241 -7.41 -5.41 18.92
N PHE A 242 -7.74 -6.48 19.63
CA PHE A 242 -7.81 -7.82 19.03
C PHE A 242 -8.80 -7.87 17.87
N LEU A 243 -10.04 -7.40 18.06
CA LEU A 243 -11.05 -7.42 17.00
C LEU A 243 -10.63 -6.64 15.76
N LEU A 244 -10.09 -5.43 15.94
CA LEU A 244 -9.66 -4.58 14.84
C LEU A 244 -8.46 -5.15 14.08
N HIS A 245 -7.53 -5.81 14.77
CA HIS A 245 -6.40 -6.49 14.13
C HIS A 245 -6.84 -7.74 13.35
N VAL A 246 -7.83 -8.50 13.84
CA VAL A 246 -8.35 -9.68 13.14
C VAL A 246 -9.21 -9.30 11.93
N HIS A 247 -9.86 -8.13 11.95
CA HIS A 247 -10.81 -7.71 10.94
C HIS A 247 -10.29 -7.77 9.49
N PRO A 248 -9.08 -7.27 9.12
CA PRO A 248 -8.51 -7.45 7.79
C PRO A 248 -8.39 -8.90 7.32
N TYR A 249 -8.13 -9.84 8.24
CA TYR A 249 -7.92 -11.25 7.91
C TYR A 249 -9.22 -11.96 7.51
N VAL A 250 -10.37 -11.48 7.99
CA VAL A 250 -11.70 -12.00 7.60
C VAL A 250 -11.95 -11.83 6.09
N TYR A 251 -11.37 -10.81 5.48
CA TYR A 251 -11.54 -10.53 4.04
C TYR A 251 -10.66 -11.38 3.13
N ILE A 252 -9.71 -12.15 3.66
CA ILE A 252 -8.79 -12.99 2.86
C ILE A 252 -9.58 -14.03 2.06
N ALA A 253 -10.52 -14.73 2.70
CA ALA A 253 -11.28 -15.80 2.04
C ALA A 253 -12.23 -15.27 0.95
N PRO A 254 -13.07 -14.25 1.18
CA PRO A 254 -13.87 -13.62 0.12
C PRO A 254 -13.02 -13.08 -1.03
N LEU A 255 -11.90 -12.41 -0.71
CA LEU A 255 -10.99 -11.86 -1.72
C LEU A 255 -10.37 -12.99 -2.57
N TYR A 256 -9.96 -14.08 -1.93
CA TYR A 256 -9.44 -15.26 -2.63
C TYR A 256 -10.48 -15.90 -3.56
N ILE A 257 -11.69 -16.18 -3.05
CA ILE A 257 -12.76 -16.79 -3.84
C ILE A 257 -13.06 -15.91 -5.06
N ARG A 258 -13.08 -14.59 -4.88
CA ARG A 258 -13.29 -13.65 -5.98
C ARG A 258 -12.18 -13.72 -7.03
N LEU A 259 -10.92 -13.60 -6.60
CA LEU A 259 -9.76 -13.64 -7.51
C LEU A 259 -9.60 -15.00 -8.22
N ARG A 260 -10.19 -16.07 -7.69
CA ARG A 260 -10.19 -17.40 -8.32
C ARG A 260 -11.26 -17.55 -9.41
N TYR A 261 -12.44 -16.95 -9.22
CA TYR A 261 -13.61 -17.23 -10.08
C TYR A 261 -13.57 -16.47 -11.41
N ASP A 262 -12.96 -15.29 -11.44
CA ASP A 262 -12.73 -14.57 -12.70
C ASP A 262 -11.48 -15.15 -13.36
N ASN A 263 -11.64 -15.83 -14.50
CA ASN A 263 -10.57 -16.50 -15.27
C ASN A 263 -9.58 -15.53 -15.96
N GLY A 264 -9.48 -14.30 -15.48
CA GLY A 264 -8.63 -13.26 -16.05
C GLY A 264 -7.79 -12.62 -14.95
N PRO A 265 -6.49 -12.40 -15.16
CA PRO A 265 -5.76 -11.45 -14.33
C PRO A 265 -6.52 -10.13 -14.35
N LEU A 266 -6.86 -9.63 -13.16
CA LEU A 266 -7.51 -8.34 -12.86
C LEU A 266 -6.90 -7.13 -13.62
N PHE A 267 -5.74 -7.34 -14.25
CA PHE A 267 -4.91 -6.37 -14.96
C PHE A 267 -4.65 -6.68 -16.44
N ILE A 268 -5.30 -7.67 -17.07
CA ILE A 268 -5.26 -7.74 -18.54
C ILE A 268 -6.11 -6.58 -19.08
N ALA A 269 -5.44 -5.46 -19.33
CA ALA A 269 -5.94 -4.41 -20.19
C ALA A 269 -6.09 -4.99 -21.60
N HIS A 270 -7.22 -5.66 -21.86
CA HIS A 270 -7.60 -5.96 -23.22
C HIS A 270 -7.75 -4.61 -23.95
N PRO A 271 -7.12 -4.41 -25.12
CA PRO A 271 -7.44 -3.31 -25.99
C PRO A 271 -8.81 -3.64 -26.59
N LEU A 272 -9.86 -3.51 -25.79
CA LEU A 272 -11.19 -3.39 -26.33
C LEU A 272 -11.26 -2.05 -27.06
N ASP A 273 -11.78 -2.15 -28.26
CA ASP A 273 -12.08 -1.04 -29.15
C ASP A 273 -12.64 0.15 -28.37
N HIS A 274 -12.16 1.35 -28.69
CA HIS A 274 -12.44 2.61 -27.98
C HIS A 274 -13.94 2.96 -27.89
N ARG A 275 -14.78 2.19 -28.60
CA ARG A 275 -16.24 2.27 -28.64
C ARG A 275 -16.94 1.49 -27.51
N VAL A 276 -16.38 0.39 -27.01
CA VAL A 276 -16.97 -0.38 -25.89
C VAL A 276 -16.49 0.15 -24.52
N ALA A 277 -15.26 0.67 -24.47
CA ALA A 277 -14.65 1.15 -23.23
C ALA A 277 -15.17 2.52 -22.75
N ARG A 278 -15.73 3.35 -23.64
CA ARG A 278 -16.07 4.76 -23.32
C ARG A 278 -17.26 4.92 -22.38
N ASP A 279 -18.23 3.99 -22.44
CA ASP A 279 -19.50 4.13 -21.70
C ASP A 279 -19.51 3.53 -20.29
N ARG A 280 -18.46 2.82 -19.86
CA ARG A 280 -18.59 1.87 -18.73
C ARG A 280 -17.68 2.07 -17.53
N TRP A 281 -16.75 3.04 -17.57
CA TRP A 281 -16.05 3.54 -16.38
C TRP A 281 -16.87 4.60 -15.64
N CYS A 282 -18.19 4.44 -15.65
CA CYS A 282 -19.08 5.35 -14.95
C CYS A 282 -19.23 4.87 -13.51
N MET A 283 -18.37 5.42 -12.66
CA MET A 283 -18.74 5.64 -11.26
C MET A 283 -20.05 6.43 -11.23
N ASN A 284 -21.01 5.95 -10.44
CA ASN A 284 -22.29 6.63 -10.27
C ASN A 284 -22.08 7.85 -9.37
N ASN A 285 -22.67 8.98 -9.74
CA ASN A 285 -22.61 10.22 -8.96
C ASN A 285 -21.17 10.73 -8.75
N LYS A 286 -20.32 10.66 -9.78
CA LYS A 286 -18.93 11.19 -9.77
C LYS A 286 -18.83 12.60 -9.19
N PHE A 287 -19.76 13.48 -9.58
CA PHE A 287 -19.83 14.84 -9.06
C PHE A 287 -20.03 14.85 -7.54
N VAL A 288 -21.04 14.13 -7.03
CA VAL A 288 -21.31 14.05 -5.59
C VAL A 288 -20.14 13.45 -4.82
N LEU A 289 -19.50 12.40 -5.34
CA LEU A 289 -18.34 11.78 -4.69
C LEU A 289 -17.13 12.73 -4.66
N ALA A 290 -16.84 13.40 -5.78
CA ALA A 290 -15.75 14.36 -5.88
C ALA A 290 -15.99 15.57 -4.98
N THR A 291 -17.18 16.17 -5.05
CA THR A 291 -17.58 17.28 -4.18
C THR A 291 -17.53 16.88 -2.71
N GLY A 292 -18.04 15.69 -2.37
CA GLY A 292 -17.98 15.14 -1.02
C GLY A 292 -16.56 15.01 -0.49
N LEU A 293 -15.64 14.44 -1.28
CA LEU A 293 -14.22 14.35 -0.91
C LEU A 293 -13.54 15.72 -0.80
N VAL A 294 -13.83 16.65 -1.71
CA VAL A 294 -13.25 18.01 -1.68
C VAL A 294 -13.73 18.76 -0.44
N VAL A 295 -15.03 18.77 -0.18
CA VAL A 295 -15.60 19.35 1.04
C VAL A 295 -15.02 18.67 2.27
N ALA A 296 -14.92 17.33 2.25
CA ALA A 296 -14.32 16.57 3.33
C ALA A 296 -12.90 17.06 3.66
N SER A 297 -12.07 17.13 2.62
CA SER A 297 -10.65 17.47 2.69
C SER A 297 -10.38 18.93 3.07
N VAL A 298 -11.24 19.87 2.66
CA VAL A 298 -11.09 21.30 2.97
C VAL A 298 -11.53 21.60 4.40
N LEU A 299 -12.64 21.02 4.86
CA LEU A 299 -13.15 21.28 6.20
C LEU A 299 -12.34 20.56 7.29
N MET A 300 -11.71 19.43 6.99
CA MET A 300 -10.89 18.67 7.96
C MET A 300 -9.79 19.52 8.63
N PRO A 301 -8.90 20.22 7.90
CA PRO A 301 -7.89 21.10 8.52
C PRO A 301 -8.52 22.31 9.23
N VAL A 302 -9.70 22.78 8.81
CA VAL A 302 -10.42 23.86 9.49
C VAL A 302 -10.91 23.39 10.86
N MET A 303 -11.52 22.20 10.94
CA MET A 303 -11.99 21.62 12.21
C MET A 303 -10.81 21.28 13.13
N GLY A 304 -9.72 20.74 12.58
CA GLY A 304 -8.49 20.50 13.33
C GLY A 304 -7.89 21.79 13.88
N PHE A 305 -7.86 22.85 13.07
CA PHE A 305 -7.40 24.16 13.52
C PHE A 305 -8.26 24.71 14.65
N LEU A 306 -9.59 24.72 14.52
CA LEU A 306 -10.53 25.23 15.53
C LEU A 306 -10.42 24.48 16.86
N TRP A 307 -10.12 23.18 16.81
CA TRP A 307 -9.93 22.38 18.01
C TRP A 307 -8.58 22.64 18.68
N LEU A 308 -7.48 22.62 17.94
CA LEU A 308 -6.13 22.64 18.52
C LEU A 308 -5.62 24.05 18.88
N TYR A 309 -6.04 25.10 18.17
CA TYR A 309 -5.45 26.44 18.31
C TYR A 309 -6.33 27.44 19.07
N PRO A 310 -7.51 27.84 18.59
CA PRO A 310 -8.36 28.78 19.31
C PRO A 310 -9.17 28.12 20.43
N GLY A 311 -9.19 26.78 20.51
CA GLY A 311 -9.95 26.03 21.52
C GLY A 311 -11.47 26.18 21.42
N SER A 312 -11.97 26.73 20.30
CA SER A 312 -13.40 26.96 20.07
C SER A 312 -14.11 25.75 19.46
N GLY A 313 -13.37 24.73 19.03
CA GLY A 313 -13.87 23.48 18.46
C GLY A 313 -13.63 22.28 19.38
N ASN A 314 -14.55 21.30 19.34
CA ASN A 314 -14.38 20.02 20.02
C ASN A 314 -13.70 19.00 19.07
N ALA A 315 -12.89 18.07 19.62
CA ALA A 315 -12.37 16.89 18.93
C ALA A 315 -13.43 16.16 18.09
N ASN A 316 -14.68 16.14 18.56
CA ASN A 316 -15.82 15.52 17.88
C ASN A 316 -16.05 16.12 16.48
N PHE A 317 -15.76 17.42 16.27
CA PHE A 317 -15.91 18.05 14.97
C PHE A 317 -14.87 17.55 13.97
N PHE A 318 -13.62 17.40 14.42
CA PHE A 318 -12.56 16.82 13.61
C PHE A 318 -12.84 15.34 13.32
N TYR A 319 -13.24 14.57 14.33
CA TYR A 319 -13.60 13.15 14.16
C TYR A 319 -14.80 12.93 13.23
N ASN A 320 -15.86 13.74 13.35
CA ASN A 320 -16.99 13.69 12.41
C ASN A 320 -16.50 13.89 10.97
N GLN A 321 -15.53 14.78 10.79
CA GLN A 321 -14.98 15.05 9.48
C GLN A 321 -14.10 13.92 8.92
N THR A 322 -13.36 13.21 9.77
CA THR A 322 -12.65 11.99 9.33
C THR A 322 -13.64 10.89 8.92
N ILE A 323 -14.77 10.74 9.63
CA ILE A 323 -15.84 9.80 9.20
C ILE A 323 -16.40 10.18 7.83
N VAL A 324 -16.72 11.46 7.59
CA VAL A 324 -17.22 11.93 6.28
C VAL A 324 -16.20 11.65 5.18
N PHE A 325 -14.92 11.93 5.42
CA PHE A 325 -13.85 11.62 4.48
C PHE A 325 -13.77 10.11 4.17
N GLN A 326 -13.75 9.26 5.21
CA GLN A 326 -13.68 7.81 5.06
C GLN A 326 -14.92 7.23 4.36
N PHE A 327 -16.11 7.79 4.60
CA PHE A 327 -17.33 7.39 3.91
C PHE A 327 -17.21 7.60 2.40
N PHE A 328 -16.84 8.81 1.96
CA PHE A 328 -16.69 9.09 0.54
C PHE A 328 -15.53 8.30 -0.07
N TYR A 329 -14.42 8.15 0.65
CA TYR A 329 -13.29 7.32 0.23
C TYR A 329 -13.70 5.87 -0.02
N LEU A 330 -14.39 5.24 0.94
CA LEU A 330 -14.89 3.87 0.80
C LEU A 330 -15.91 3.74 -0.34
N ARG A 331 -16.75 4.75 -0.58
CA ARG A 331 -17.66 4.77 -1.74
C ARG A 331 -16.91 4.84 -3.06
N VAL A 332 -15.86 5.65 -3.15
CA VAL A 332 -15.01 5.73 -4.34
C VAL A 332 -14.32 4.39 -4.59
N VAL A 333 -13.68 3.81 -3.58
CA VAL A 333 -13.04 2.49 -3.67
C VAL A 333 -14.05 1.41 -4.07
N GLY A 334 -15.22 1.38 -3.42
CA GLY A 334 -16.27 0.41 -3.72
C GLY A 334 -16.84 0.54 -5.13
N GLN A 335 -17.02 1.76 -5.63
CA GLN A 335 -17.46 1.98 -7.02
C GLN A 335 -16.37 1.69 -8.04
N PHE A 336 -15.11 2.00 -7.72
CA PHE A 336 -13.97 1.61 -8.55
C PHE A 336 -13.91 0.09 -8.70
N LEU A 337 -13.99 -0.65 -7.58
CA LEU A 337 -14.06 -2.11 -7.58
C LEU A 337 -15.29 -2.61 -8.34
N ALA A 338 -16.46 -2.00 -8.17
CA ALA A 338 -17.66 -2.38 -8.92
C ALA A 338 -17.51 -2.15 -10.43
N ALA A 339 -16.85 -1.06 -10.84
CA ALA A 339 -16.57 -0.75 -12.23
C ALA A 339 -15.59 -1.76 -12.84
N THR A 340 -14.51 -2.13 -12.12
CA THR A 340 -13.58 -3.17 -12.58
C THR A 340 -14.29 -4.52 -12.69
N MET A 341 -15.14 -4.88 -11.74
CA MET A 341 -15.93 -6.12 -11.80
C MET A 341 -16.89 -6.16 -13.01
N ARG A 342 -17.56 -5.05 -13.32
CA ARG A 342 -18.45 -4.96 -14.50
C ARG A 342 -17.66 -5.09 -15.81
N ARG A 343 -16.49 -4.46 -15.88
CA ARG A 343 -15.58 -4.56 -17.02
C ARG A 343 -15.17 -6.01 -17.27
N ASP A 344 -14.76 -6.71 -16.22
CA ASP A 344 -14.26 -8.09 -16.33
C ASP A 344 -15.38 -9.05 -16.77
N LYS A 345 -16.59 -8.91 -16.22
CA LYS A 345 -17.76 -9.67 -16.68
C LYS A 345 -18.07 -9.46 -18.17
N GLN A 346 -17.98 -8.22 -18.64
CA GLN A 346 -18.27 -7.89 -20.03
C GLN A 346 -17.19 -8.37 -21.00
N LEU A 347 -15.93 -8.40 -20.55
CA LEU A 347 -14.84 -9.02 -21.27
C LEU A 347 -15.09 -10.52 -21.45
N ASP A 348 -15.50 -11.21 -20.38
CA ASP A 348 -15.83 -12.63 -20.44
C ASP A 348 -17.01 -12.92 -21.37
N GLU A 349 -18.06 -12.07 -21.35
CA GLU A 349 -19.18 -12.18 -22.29
C GLU A 349 -18.74 -11.95 -23.75
N TYR A 350 -17.88 -10.96 -24.00
CA TYR A 350 -17.36 -10.68 -25.33
C TYR A 350 -16.53 -11.84 -25.90
N VAL A 351 -15.66 -12.44 -25.08
CA VAL A 351 -14.81 -13.60 -25.44
C VAL A 351 -15.63 -14.88 -25.62
N LYS A 352 -16.82 -14.99 -25.01
CA LYS A 352 -17.73 -16.12 -25.28
C LYS A 352 -18.49 -15.97 -26.59
N LEU A 353 -18.68 -14.74 -27.06
CA LEU A 353 -19.46 -14.44 -28.27
C LEU A 353 -18.60 -14.41 -29.55
N HIS A 354 -17.27 -14.29 -29.44
CA HIS A 354 -16.31 -14.22 -30.54
C HIS A 354 -15.12 -15.15 -30.27
#